data_AF-A0A2N2BQ71-F1
#
_entry.id   AF-A0A2N2BQ71-F1
#
_cell.length_a   1.000
_cell.length_b   1.000
_cell.length_c   1.000
_cell.angle_alpha   90.00
_cell.angle_beta   90.00
_cell.angle_gamma   90.00
#
_symmetry.space_group_name_H-M   'P 1'
#
loop_
_entity.id
_entity.type
_entity.pdbx_description
1 polymer ?
#
loop_
_entity_poly.entity_id
_entity_poly.type
_entity_poly.pdbx_seq_one_letter_code
_entity_poly.pdbx_strand_id
1 'polypeptide(L)'
;MPVFIKGAGGGYATEQITNLSAQVGFNVANKVTLNWTNPTDENFKGLVIRYKAGSYPTGPTDGYLFYDSNDAVPVSTCTLTGGNLVDGTMFYFRAFAYCYEGATRAYNDTMEGASVLATPLQTQGMVALTASGTFVVPAGVTDVDVFLVGGGGAGGPGYYYSSTAKYGGGGGGGGYTAKHLGVSVTPGDLIPVAIGAGGVASTGANASNIVGSSGGSTSFGAIIANGGAGGRGYHSTSSMDGGAGGSGGGGGGVGLTSYPHGAVNGGNGLKPTVSSGQSGDGGIGQGTSTQSFNGTVFSGGGGGSSGNNSYYGTGGSGGGGDGARPYTPTDAQPGAANTGGGGGGGSANQGATATSRYGAAGGSGIAIIRWGY
;
A
#
# COMPACT_ATOMS: atom_id res chain seq x y z
N MET A 1 25.70 37.63 -27.96
CA MET A 1 25.08 38.91 -27.56
C MET A 1 23.57 38.72 -27.69
N PRO A 2 22.78 38.69 -26.60
CA PRO A 2 21.34 38.79 -26.72
C PRO A 2 20.94 40.26 -26.90
N VAL A 3 19.91 40.46 -27.72
CA VAL A 3 19.40 41.75 -28.18
C VAL A 3 18.37 42.25 -27.16
N PHE A 4 18.66 43.36 -26.48
CA PHE A 4 17.66 44.10 -25.71
C PHE A 4 16.90 45.02 -26.66
N ILE A 5 15.60 44.76 -26.84
CA ILE A 5 14.71 45.63 -27.61
C ILE A 5 14.47 46.90 -26.80
N LYS A 6 15.05 48.01 -27.27
CA LYS A 6 14.89 49.36 -26.76
C LYS A 6 13.51 49.90 -27.16
N GLY A 7 12.60 50.05 -26.20
CA GLY A 7 11.36 50.81 -26.39
C GLY A 7 11.67 52.28 -26.65
N ALA A 8 10.99 52.88 -27.64
CA ALA A 8 11.19 54.26 -28.06
C ALA A 8 10.60 55.25 -27.04
N GLY A 9 11.43 55.67 -26.09
CA GLY A 9 11.14 56.63 -25.04
C GLY A 9 12.05 56.30 -23.86
N GLY A 10 13.08 57.10 -23.60
CA GLY A 10 14.19 56.72 -22.71
C GLY A 10 13.74 56.41 -21.27
N GLY A 11 13.63 55.12 -20.94
CA GLY A 11 13.37 54.60 -19.60
C GLY A 11 14.29 53.42 -19.30
N TYR A 12 14.86 53.42 -18.10
CA TYR A 12 15.78 52.43 -17.56
C TYR A 12 15.05 51.10 -17.31
N ALA A 13 15.02 50.18 -18.28
CA ALA A 13 14.37 48.88 -18.03
C ALA A 13 15.25 48.00 -17.12
N THR A 14 14.63 47.36 -16.12
CA THR A 14 15.25 46.29 -15.31
C THR A 14 14.90 44.93 -15.87
N GLU A 15 15.79 43.96 -15.71
CA GLU A 15 15.50 42.56 -16.00
C GLU A 15 14.47 42.00 -15.01
N GLN A 16 13.85 40.88 -15.39
CA GLN A 16 12.93 40.16 -14.51
C GLN A 16 13.70 39.22 -13.57
N ILE A 17 13.11 38.89 -12.41
CA ILE A 17 13.63 37.75 -11.62
C ILE A 17 13.65 36.46 -12.44
N THR A 18 14.50 35.52 -12.03
CA THR A 18 14.54 34.17 -12.60
C THR A 18 14.39 33.11 -11.52
N ASN A 19 14.13 31.87 -11.93
CA ASN A 19 14.04 30.71 -11.03
C ASN A 19 13.02 30.85 -9.90
N LEU A 20 11.89 31.55 -10.14
CA LEU A 20 10.81 31.60 -9.15
C LEU A 20 10.29 30.18 -8.92
N SER A 21 10.40 29.73 -7.68
CA SER A 21 9.98 28.40 -7.24
C SER A 21 9.18 28.50 -5.96
N ALA A 22 8.24 27.57 -5.78
CA ALA A 22 7.42 27.48 -4.59
C ALA A 22 7.75 26.20 -3.81
N GLN A 23 7.85 26.34 -2.51
CA GLN A 23 7.91 25.25 -1.55
C GLN A 23 6.73 25.37 -0.60
N VAL A 24 6.01 24.28 -0.42
CA VAL A 24 4.93 24.19 0.57
C VAL A 24 5.42 23.41 1.78
N GLY A 25 5.00 23.81 2.97
CA GLY A 25 5.37 23.11 4.20
C GLY A 25 4.56 21.83 4.37
N PHE A 26 5.18 20.81 4.97
CA PHE A 26 4.45 19.63 5.44
C PHE A 26 3.71 19.94 6.74
N ASN A 27 2.43 19.58 6.82
CA ASN A 27 1.60 19.71 8.03
C ASN A 27 1.55 21.13 8.63
N VAL A 28 1.83 22.17 7.85
CA VAL A 28 1.65 23.57 8.25
C VAL A 28 0.64 24.21 7.31
N ALA A 29 -0.53 24.52 7.87
CA ALA A 29 -1.63 25.12 7.14
C ALA A 29 -1.27 26.49 6.58
N ASN A 30 -1.87 26.82 5.43
CA ASN A 30 -1.87 28.11 4.76
C ASN A 30 -0.46 28.69 4.55
N LYS A 31 0.54 27.83 4.30
CA LYS A 31 1.94 28.24 4.23
C LYS A 31 2.56 27.96 2.86
N VAL A 32 3.19 29.00 2.30
CA VAL A 32 4.00 28.92 1.07
C VAL A 32 5.30 29.69 1.28
N THR A 33 6.41 29.09 0.86
CA THR A 33 7.73 29.71 0.78
C THR A 33 8.10 29.85 -0.69
N LEU A 34 8.41 31.07 -1.15
CA LEU A 34 8.91 31.30 -2.50
C LEU A 34 10.41 31.56 -2.45
N ASN A 35 11.13 31.02 -3.44
CA ASN A 35 12.55 31.28 -3.65
C ASN A 35 12.76 31.77 -5.08
N TRP A 36 13.68 32.71 -5.29
CA TRP A 36 13.96 33.29 -6.61
C TRP A 36 15.39 33.81 -6.72
N THR A 37 15.79 34.18 -7.94
CA THR A 37 17.05 34.86 -8.25
C THR A 37 16.75 36.29 -8.67
N ASN A 38 17.32 37.26 -7.94
CA ASN A 38 17.20 38.68 -8.29
C ASN A 38 18.03 39.02 -9.54
N PRO A 39 17.59 39.98 -10.37
CA PRO A 39 18.41 40.57 -11.41
C PRO A 39 19.74 41.11 -10.88
N THR A 40 20.79 41.02 -11.71
CA THR A 40 22.09 41.63 -11.42
C THR A 40 22.28 42.98 -12.11
N ASP A 41 21.30 43.43 -12.89
CA ASP A 41 21.36 44.71 -13.59
C ASP A 41 21.25 45.90 -12.61
N GLU A 42 21.92 47.00 -12.92
CA GLU A 42 22.03 48.18 -12.03
C GLU A 42 20.70 48.93 -11.84
N ASN A 43 19.73 48.73 -12.75
CA ASN A 43 18.44 49.41 -12.72
C ASN A 43 17.47 48.71 -11.76
N PHE A 44 17.74 47.47 -11.36
CA PHE A 44 16.91 46.73 -10.42
C PHE A 44 16.85 47.42 -9.04
N LYS A 45 15.64 47.71 -8.56
CA LYS A 45 15.40 48.35 -7.26
C LYS A 45 14.56 47.51 -6.30
N GLY A 46 13.86 46.50 -6.80
CA GLY A 46 13.03 45.65 -5.97
C GLY A 46 12.04 44.81 -6.76
N LEU A 47 11.16 44.11 -6.07
CA LEU A 47 10.06 43.38 -6.66
C LEU A 47 8.80 43.39 -5.79
N VAL A 48 7.67 43.17 -6.45
CA VAL A 48 6.40 42.80 -5.82
C VAL A 48 6.02 41.40 -6.28
N ILE A 49 5.63 40.53 -5.36
CA ILE A 49 5.03 39.23 -5.67
C ILE A 49 3.55 39.26 -5.30
N ARG A 50 2.72 38.86 -6.26
CA ARG A 50 1.27 38.72 -6.12
C ARG A 50 0.84 37.27 -6.27
N TYR A 51 -0.33 36.94 -5.73
CA TYR A 51 -0.94 35.63 -5.90
C TYR A 51 -2.47 35.68 -5.95
N LYS A 52 -3.09 34.74 -6.68
CA LYS A 52 -4.55 34.51 -6.67
C LYS A 52 -4.88 33.11 -7.16
N ALA A 53 -6.13 32.67 -6.97
CA ALA A 53 -6.62 31.41 -7.52
C ALA A 53 -7.09 31.58 -8.99
N GLY A 54 -7.07 30.49 -9.76
CA GLY A 54 -7.63 30.41 -11.11
C GLY A 54 -6.77 30.93 -12.27
N SER A 55 -5.92 31.94 -12.06
CA SER A 55 -4.97 32.42 -13.08
C SER A 55 -3.82 33.23 -12.49
N TYR A 56 -2.72 33.38 -13.25
CA TYR A 56 -1.62 34.25 -12.86
C TYR A 56 -2.07 35.71 -12.71
N PRO A 57 -1.63 36.44 -11.67
CA PRO A 57 -1.82 37.88 -11.58
C PRO A 57 -1.36 38.57 -12.86
N THR A 58 -2.10 39.55 -13.37
CA THR A 58 -1.77 40.27 -14.62
C THR A 58 -0.93 41.53 -14.40
N GLY A 59 -0.92 42.08 -13.18
CA GLY A 59 -0.15 43.27 -12.81
C GLY A 59 0.21 43.34 -11.30
N PRO A 60 0.98 44.35 -10.87
CA PRO A 60 1.55 44.44 -9.52
C PRO A 60 0.51 44.70 -8.42
N THR A 61 -0.75 45.00 -8.78
CA THR A 61 -1.88 45.20 -7.86
C THR A 61 -2.95 44.12 -7.96
N ASP A 62 -2.83 43.18 -8.91
CA ASP A 62 -3.80 42.10 -9.13
C ASP A 62 -3.61 40.99 -8.08
N GLY A 63 -4.71 40.39 -7.61
CA GLY A 63 -4.70 39.38 -6.56
C GLY A 63 -4.34 39.91 -5.17
N TYR A 64 -3.74 39.06 -4.35
CA TYR A 64 -3.27 39.36 -3.00
C TYR A 64 -1.76 39.57 -2.95
N LEU A 65 -1.29 40.34 -1.96
CA LEU A 65 0.14 40.60 -1.78
C LEU A 65 0.82 39.39 -1.10
N PHE A 66 1.85 38.83 -1.75
CA PHE A 66 2.74 37.84 -1.13
C PHE A 66 3.96 38.51 -0.49
N TYR A 67 4.63 39.38 -1.24
CA TYR A 67 5.85 40.05 -0.82
C TYR A 67 5.98 41.40 -1.56
N ASP A 68 6.46 42.42 -0.88
CA ASP A 68 6.92 43.69 -1.47
C ASP A 68 8.27 44.02 -0.84
N SER A 69 9.29 44.23 -1.66
CA SER A 69 10.62 44.63 -1.18
C SER A 69 10.63 46.03 -0.54
N ASN A 70 9.61 46.86 -0.78
CA ASN A 70 9.51 48.23 -0.26
C ASN A 70 10.80 49.04 -0.50
N ASP A 71 11.33 48.96 -1.72
CA ASP A 71 12.52 49.67 -2.19
C ASP A 71 13.83 49.29 -1.49
N ALA A 72 13.85 48.19 -0.74
CA ALA A 72 15.06 47.55 -0.25
C ALA A 72 15.62 46.54 -1.28
N VAL A 73 16.95 46.45 -1.38
CA VAL A 73 17.65 45.44 -2.19
C VAL A 73 17.32 44.05 -1.61
N PRO A 74 16.91 43.06 -2.42
CA PRO A 74 15.93 42.10 -1.93
C PRO A 74 16.57 40.81 -1.41
N VAL A 75 15.87 40.21 -0.46
CA VAL A 75 16.00 38.77 -0.17
C VAL A 75 15.74 37.96 -1.45
N SER A 76 16.19 36.72 -1.46
CA SER A 76 15.92 35.73 -2.51
C SER A 76 14.90 34.68 -2.07
N THR A 77 14.27 34.89 -0.90
CA THR A 77 13.31 33.97 -0.31
C THR A 77 12.33 34.72 0.59
N CYS A 78 11.06 34.30 0.59
CA CYS A 78 10.04 34.81 1.51
C CYS A 78 9.02 33.72 1.82
N THR A 79 8.55 33.70 3.06
CA THR A 79 7.51 32.77 3.52
C THR A 79 6.27 33.56 3.93
N LEU A 80 5.12 33.22 3.35
CA LEU A 80 3.83 33.66 3.82
C LEU A 80 3.16 32.50 4.57
N THR A 81 2.67 32.78 5.78
CA THR A 81 1.79 31.87 6.55
C THR A 81 0.48 32.61 6.83
N GLY A 82 -0.65 32.02 6.45
CA GLY A 82 -1.96 32.65 6.51
C GLY A 82 -2.26 33.53 5.30
N GLY A 83 -2.88 34.69 5.53
CA GLY A 83 -3.39 35.54 4.46
C GLY A 83 -4.63 34.94 3.79
N ASN A 84 -4.69 35.00 2.45
CA ASN A 84 -5.77 34.40 1.66
C ASN A 84 -5.36 33.03 1.07
N LEU A 85 -4.27 32.44 1.55
CA LEU A 85 -3.90 31.09 1.20
C LEU A 85 -4.92 30.13 1.81
N VAL A 86 -5.45 29.22 1.00
CA VAL A 86 -6.37 28.16 1.42
C VAL A 86 -5.73 26.81 1.06
N ASP A 87 -5.67 25.93 2.04
CA ASP A 87 -5.12 24.59 1.86
C ASP A 87 -5.88 23.81 0.80
N GLY A 88 -5.16 23.03 -0.02
CA GLY A 88 -5.74 22.29 -1.14
C GLY A 88 -6.21 23.13 -2.33
N THR A 89 -6.15 24.47 -2.25
CA THR A 89 -6.49 25.35 -3.38
C THR A 89 -5.23 25.71 -4.16
N MET A 90 -5.24 25.51 -5.49
CA MET A 90 -4.12 25.90 -6.34
C MET A 90 -4.08 27.41 -6.54
N PHE A 91 -2.97 28.03 -6.12
CA PHE A 91 -2.67 29.43 -6.31
C PHE A 91 -1.60 29.63 -7.39
N TYR A 92 -1.75 30.75 -8.09
CA TYR A 92 -0.86 31.21 -9.14
C TYR A 92 -0.09 32.41 -8.60
N PHE A 93 1.24 32.31 -8.55
CA PHE A 93 2.13 33.34 -8.06
C PHE A 93 2.85 34.01 -9.24
N ARG A 94 3.01 35.34 -9.17
CA ARG A 94 3.78 36.09 -10.17
C ARG A 94 4.55 37.23 -9.51
N ALA A 95 5.80 37.37 -9.89
CA ALA A 95 6.66 38.47 -9.50
C ALA A 95 6.71 39.57 -10.58
N PHE A 96 6.92 40.79 -10.11
CA PHE A 96 7.10 41.99 -10.94
C PHE A 96 8.32 42.74 -10.39
N ALA A 97 9.49 42.48 -10.98
CA ALA A 97 10.68 43.29 -10.73
C ALA A 97 10.43 44.75 -11.16
N TYR A 98 11.04 45.70 -10.47
CA TYR A 98 10.87 47.11 -10.81
C TYR A 98 12.16 47.91 -10.67
N CYS A 99 12.15 49.00 -11.41
CA CYS A 99 13.12 50.09 -11.39
C CYS A 99 12.38 51.42 -11.13
N TYR A 100 13.09 52.54 -11.20
CA TYR A 100 12.47 53.86 -11.12
C TYR A 100 12.45 54.57 -12.47
N GLU A 101 11.27 55.08 -12.80
CA GLU A 101 11.07 56.12 -13.81
C GLU A 101 10.60 57.38 -13.07
N GLY A 102 11.52 58.34 -12.90
CA GLY A 102 11.30 59.48 -12.01
C GLY A 102 11.07 59.02 -10.57
N ALA A 103 9.96 59.47 -9.96
CA ALA A 103 9.55 59.09 -8.60
C ALA A 103 8.61 57.87 -8.55
N THR A 104 8.42 57.17 -9.67
CA THR A 104 7.44 56.07 -9.79
C THR A 104 8.12 54.74 -10.12
N ARG A 105 7.58 53.64 -9.57
CA ARG A 105 8.05 52.28 -9.87
C ARG A 105 7.60 51.88 -11.27
N ALA A 106 8.56 51.57 -12.15
CA ALA A 106 8.32 50.99 -13.45
C ALA A 106 8.58 49.48 -13.40
N TYR A 107 7.52 48.69 -13.62
CA TYR A 107 7.52 47.24 -13.44
C TYR A 107 7.82 46.49 -14.73
N ASN A 108 8.60 45.40 -14.62
CA ASN A 108 8.76 44.41 -15.67
C ASN A 108 7.61 43.40 -15.59
N ASP A 109 6.89 43.24 -16.71
CA ASP A 109 5.75 42.33 -16.87
C ASP A 109 6.11 41.04 -17.62
N THR A 110 7.39 40.77 -17.88
CA THR A 110 7.82 39.49 -18.44
C THR A 110 7.44 38.35 -17.49
N MET A 111 6.75 37.32 -18.00
CA MET A 111 6.23 36.22 -17.19
C MET A 111 7.21 35.04 -17.06
N GLU A 112 8.05 34.84 -18.07
CA GLU A 112 9.04 33.76 -18.11
C GLU A 112 10.00 33.88 -16.93
N GLY A 113 10.21 32.78 -16.19
CA GLY A 113 11.07 32.74 -15.01
C GLY A 113 10.51 33.41 -13.74
N ALA A 114 9.37 34.11 -13.83
CA ALA A 114 8.78 34.92 -12.77
C ALA A 114 7.38 34.49 -12.33
N SER A 115 6.98 33.27 -12.66
CA SER A 115 5.67 32.70 -12.33
C SER A 115 5.79 31.26 -11.85
N VAL A 116 4.95 30.87 -10.89
CA VAL A 116 4.92 29.50 -10.34
C VAL A 116 3.54 29.17 -9.76
N LEU A 117 3.20 27.89 -9.71
CA LEU A 117 2.00 27.37 -9.06
C LEU A 117 2.36 26.79 -7.69
N ALA A 118 1.47 26.92 -6.72
CA ALA A 118 1.54 26.16 -5.47
C ALA A 118 0.15 25.91 -4.88
N THR A 119 0.00 24.74 -4.26
CA THR A 119 -1.20 24.34 -3.52
C THR A 119 -0.81 24.20 -2.05
N PRO A 120 -1.21 25.13 -1.16
CA PRO A 120 -0.83 25.10 0.27
C PRO A 120 -1.28 23.81 0.97
N LEU A 121 -0.54 23.43 2.00
CA LEU A 121 -0.62 22.18 2.77
C LEU A 121 -0.36 20.92 1.93
N GLN A 122 0.83 20.34 2.13
CA GLN A 122 1.11 18.96 1.74
C GLN A 122 1.04 18.09 3.00
N THR A 123 0.06 17.20 3.06
CA THR A 123 -0.05 16.23 4.16
C THR A 123 0.61 14.94 3.69
N GLN A 124 1.49 14.36 4.50
CA GLN A 124 2.06 13.03 4.24
C GLN A 124 1.69 12.08 5.36
N GLY A 125 1.56 10.81 5.04
CA GLY A 125 1.38 9.80 6.07
C GLY A 125 1.20 8.41 5.51
N MET A 126 1.25 7.46 6.43
CA MET A 126 0.92 6.06 6.18
C MET A 126 0.20 5.51 7.40
N VAL A 127 -0.88 4.76 7.17
CA VAL A 127 -1.61 4.07 8.21
C VAL A 127 -1.81 2.61 7.82
N ALA A 128 -1.68 1.73 8.80
CA ALA A 128 -1.99 0.32 8.71
C ALA A 128 -3.23 0.03 9.58
N LEU A 129 -4.34 -0.31 8.93
CA LEU A 129 -5.61 -0.62 9.57
C LEU A 129 -5.75 -2.15 9.71
N THR A 130 -5.82 -2.61 10.95
CA THR A 130 -5.96 -4.03 11.33
C THR A 130 -7.35 -4.38 11.85
N ALA A 131 -8.22 -3.38 11.98
CA ALA A 131 -9.63 -3.53 12.33
C ALA A 131 -10.50 -2.72 11.35
N SER A 132 -11.71 -3.21 11.10
CA SER A 132 -12.70 -2.50 10.28
C SER A 132 -13.08 -1.17 10.91
N GLY A 133 -13.38 -0.18 10.07
CA GLY A 133 -13.71 1.16 10.52
C GLY A 133 -13.89 2.12 9.35
N THR A 134 -13.52 3.37 9.57
CA THR A 134 -13.62 4.43 8.56
C THR A 134 -12.30 5.17 8.50
N PHE A 135 -11.74 5.28 7.30
CA PHE A 135 -10.62 6.15 7.03
C PHE A 135 -11.15 7.55 6.74
N VAL A 136 -10.71 8.53 7.53
CA VAL A 136 -11.01 9.95 7.28
C VAL A 136 -9.89 10.51 6.43
N VAL A 137 -10.20 10.97 5.23
CA VAL A 137 -9.20 11.57 4.33
C VAL A 137 -8.68 12.85 4.99
N PRO A 138 -7.36 12.95 5.27
CA PRO A 138 -6.80 14.14 5.91
C PRO A 138 -6.99 15.40 5.08
N ALA A 139 -6.98 16.55 5.73
CA ALA A 139 -7.01 17.84 5.05
C ALA A 139 -5.88 17.93 4.01
N GLY A 140 -6.17 18.49 2.83
CA GLY A 140 -5.21 18.67 1.74
C GLY A 140 -4.85 17.39 0.97
N VAL A 141 -5.39 16.22 1.33
CA VAL A 141 -5.14 14.95 0.61
C VAL A 141 -6.16 14.74 -0.49
N THR A 142 -5.71 14.75 -1.75
CA THR A 142 -6.55 14.54 -2.94
C THR A 142 -6.36 13.18 -3.61
N ASP A 143 -5.35 12.44 -3.18
CA ASP A 143 -5.02 11.12 -3.69
C ASP A 143 -4.32 10.29 -2.62
N VAL A 144 -4.52 8.97 -2.70
CA VAL A 144 -3.89 7.99 -1.82
C VAL A 144 -3.42 6.77 -2.60
N ASP A 145 -2.35 6.13 -2.15
CA ASP A 145 -2.06 4.76 -2.55
C ASP A 145 -2.66 3.79 -1.54
N VAL A 146 -3.25 2.71 -2.03
CA VAL A 146 -3.94 1.69 -1.23
C VAL A 146 -3.35 0.32 -1.50
N PHE A 147 -2.94 -0.37 -0.43
CA PHE A 147 -2.54 -1.77 -0.46
C PHE A 147 -3.41 -2.57 0.48
N LEU A 148 -4.21 -3.47 -0.07
CA LEU A 148 -5.13 -4.32 0.68
C LEU A 148 -4.67 -5.77 0.65
N VAL A 149 -4.92 -6.48 1.74
CA VAL A 149 -4.69 -7.92 1.87
C VAL A 149 -5.95 -8.53 2.47
N GLY A 150 -6.57 -9.49 1.77
CA GLY A 150 -7.69 -10.28 2.31
C GLY A 150 -7.27 -11.18 3.47
N GLY A 151 -8.24 -11.76 4.18
CA GLY A 151 -7.95 -12.80 5.16
C GLY A 151 -7.44 -14.09 4.48
N GLY A 152 -6.51 -14.79 5.12
CA GLY A 152 -6.04 -16.10 4.63
C GLY A 152 -7.06 -17.20 4.87
N GLY A 153 -7.04 -18.25 4.05
CA GLY A 153 -7.86 -19.44 4.25
C GLY A 153 -7.32 -20.34 5.35
N ALA A 154 -8.19 -21.15 5.96
CA ALA A 154 -7.80 -22.18 6.91
C ALA A 154 -7.14 -23.38 6.22
N GLY A 155 -6.29 -24.12 6.93
CA GLY A 155 -5.79 -25.40 6.46
C GLY A 155 -6.88 -26.48 6.44
N GLY A 156 -6.68 -27.49 5.59
CA GLY A 156 -7.52 -28.69 5.57
C GLY A 156 -7.21 -29.63 6.74
N PRO A 157 -8.18 -30.41 7.24
CA PRO A 157 -7.93 -31.36 8.32
C PRO A 157 -7.16 -32.60 7.83
N GLY A 158 -6.49 -33.27 8.77
CA GLY A 158 -5.99 -34.62 8.56
C GLY A 158 -7.12 -35.65 8.55
N TYR A 159 -6.85 -36.81 7.94
CA TYR A 159 -7.80 -37.93 7.88
C TYR A 159 -7.11 -39.26 8.20
N TYR A 160 -7.66 -39.98 9.18
CA TYR A 160 -7.23 -41.32 9.56
C TYR A 160 -8.17 -42.34 8.93
N TYR A 161 -7.66 -43.16 8.01
CA TYR A 161 -8.41 -44.27 7.42
C TYR A 161 -7.99 -45.61 8.03
N SER A 162 -6.68 -45.86 8.12
CA SER A 162 -6.12 -47.07 8.72
C SER A 162 -4.72 -46.83 9.30
N SER A 163 -4.12 -47.86 9.90
CA SER A 163 -2.74 -47.82 10.40
C SER A 163 -1.70 -47.51 9.31
N THR A 164 -2.01 -47.83 8.05
CA THR A 164 -1.16 -47.66 6.86
C THR A 164 -1.64 -46.54 5.92
N ALA A 165 -2.88 -46.05 6.06
CA ALA A 165 -3.45 -44.97 5.25
C ALA A 165 -3.88 -43.81 6.15
N LYS A 166 -2.96 -42.85 6.34
CA LYS A 166 -3.20 -41.60 7.06
C LYS A 166 -2.81 -40.44 6.19
N TYR A 167 -3.68 -39.46 6.09
CA TYR A 167 -3.58 -38.38 5.12
C TYR A 167 -3.45 -37.05 5.86
N GLY A 168 -2.46 -36.25 5.48
CA GLY A 168 -2.32 -34.87 5.96
C GLY A 168 -3.05 -33.91 5.02
N GLY A 169 -3.66 -32.87 5.57
CA GLY A 169 -4.38 -31.86 4.82
C GLY A 169 -3.46 -30.85 4.13
N GLY A 170 -3.97 -30.20 3.10
CA GLY A 170 -3.33 -29.06 2.45
C GLY A 170 -3.39 -27.79 3.31
N GLY A 171 -2.41 -26.91 3.15
CA GLY A 171 -2.41 -25.59 3.79
C GLY A 171 -3.39 -24.63 3.13
N GLY A 172 -3.89 -23.64 3.86
CA GLY A 172 -4.73 -22.58 3.32
C GLY A 172 -3.95 -21.62 2.42
N GLY A 173 -4.63 -21.01 1.45
CA GLY A 173 -4.06 -19.94 0.64
C GLY A 173 -3.97 -18.63 1.44
N GLY A 174 -2.95 -17.83 1.18
CA GLY A 174 -2.92 -16.47 1.70
C GLY A 174 -4.07 -15.62 1.12
N GLY A 175 -4.47 -14.55 1.79
CA GLY A 175 -5.40 -13.57 1.22
C GLY A 175 -4.87 -13.02 -0.10
N TYR A 176 -5.74 -12.70 -1.05
CA TYR A 176 -5.31 -11.97 -2.23
C TYR A 176 -4.89 -10.55 -1.84
N THR A 177 -4.01 -9.94 -2.63
CA THR A 177 -3.63 -8.54 -2.45
C THR A 177 -4.13 -7.67 -3.58
N ALA A 178 -4.54 -6.45 -3.28
CA ALA A 178 -4.82 -5.41 -4.27
C ALA A 178 -3.95 -4.19 -4.00
N LYS A 179 -3.17 -3.75 -4.99
CA LYS A 179 -2.36 -2.53 -4.92
C LYS A 179 -2.87 -1.53 -5.96
N HIS A 180 -3.36 -0.40 -5.49
CA HIS A 180 -3.85 0.70 -6.31
C HIS A 180 -3.05 1.96 -6.00
N LEU A 181 -2.60 2.65 -7.03
CA LEU A 181 -1.81 3.87 -6.90
C LEU A 181 -2.62 5.08 -7.35
N GLY A 182 -2.45 6.23 -6.69
CA GLY A 182 -3.09 7.49 -7.05
C GLY A 182 -4.62 7.45 -7.04
N VAL A 183 -5.21 6.74 -6.08
CA VAL A 183 -6.68 6.69 -5.91
C VAL A 183 -7.17 8.07 -5.50
N SER A 184 -7.95 8.72 -6.36
CA SER A 184 -8.50 10.06 -6.08
C SER A 184 -9.46 10.02 -4.89
N VAL A 185 -9.32 11.00 -4.00
CA VAL A 185 -10.14 11.19 -2.80
C VAL A 185 -10.41 12.67 -2.58
N THR A 186 -11.44 13.01 -1.79
CA THR A 186 -11.67 14.40 -1.38
C THR A 186 -11.27 14.57 0.08
N PRO A 187 -10.56 15.66 0.44
CA PRO A 187 -10.29 15.98 1.84
C PRO A 187 -11.56 15.95 2.70
N GLY A 188 -11.51 15.24 3.82
CA GLY A 188 -12.65 15.05 4.73
C GLY A 188 -13.59 13.90 4.39
N ASP A 189 -13.41 13.20 3.26
CA ASP A 189 -14.21 12.03 2.93
C ASP A 189 -14.08 10.94 4.00
N LEU A 190 -15.20 10.26 4.25
CA LEU A 190 -15.31 9.13 5.16
C LEU A 190 -15.36 7.84 4.34
N ILE A 191 -14.22 7.17 4.18
CA ILE A 191 -14.11 5.97 3.36
C ILE A 191 -14.24 4.73 4.24
N PRO A 192 -15.28 3.87 4.06
CA PRO A 192 -15.40 2.64 4.80
C PRO A 192 -14.24 1.69 4.51
N VAL A 193 -13.69 1.09 5.57
CA VAL A 193 -12.64 0.07 5.49
C VAL A 193 -13.14 -1.19 6.19
N ALA A 194 -13.21 -2.30 5.47
CA ALA A 194 -13.50 -3.60 6.05
C ALA A 194 -12.23 -4.44 6.05
N ILE A 195 -11.90 -5.06 7.17
CA ILE A 195 -10.78 -6.01 7.28
C ILE A 195 -11.32 -7.42 7.20
N GLY A 196 -10.80 -8.19 6.24
CA GLY A 196 -11.17 -9.58 6.02
C GLY A 196 -10.75 -10.45 7.20
N ALA A 197 -11.71 -11.19 7.78
CA ALA A 197 -11.40 -12.18 8.80
C ALA A 197 -10.59 -13.34 8.20
N GLY A 198 -9.71 -13.95 9.00
CA GLY A 198 -9.10 -15.21 8.63
C GLY A 198 -10.13 -16.33 8.54
N GLY A 199 -9.90 -17.30 7.66
CA GLY A 199 -10.73 -18.49 7.56
C GLY A 199 -10.73 -19.25 8.88
N VAL A 200 -11.91 -19.61 9.38
CA VAL A 200 -12.06 -20.39 10.61
C VAL A 200 -11.49 -21.79 10.41
N ALA A 201 -10.70 -22.24 11.40
CA ALA A 201 -10.13 -23.58 11.45
C ALA A 201 -11.21 -24.65 11.18
N SER A 202 -10.86 -25.68 10.42
CA SER A 202 -11.77 -26.78 10.11
C SER A 202 -12.23 -27.50 11.38
N THR A 203 -13.55 -27.60 11.61
CA THR A 203 -14.15 -28.38 12.71
C THR A 203 -14.62 -29.74 12.17
N GLY A 204 -14.01 -30.82 12.64
CA GLY A 204 -14.35 -32.21 12.26
C GLY A 204 -13.13 -33.07 11.96
N ALA A 205 -12.66 -33.84 12.94
CA ALA A 205 -11.59 -34.80 12.77
C ALA A 205 -12.18 -36.03 12.06
N ASN A 206 -11.47 -36.61 11.09
CA ASN A 206 -11.91 -37.81 10.38
C ASN A 206 -13.20 -37.67 9.53
N ALA A 207 -13.48 -36.49 8.99
CA ALA A 207 -14.50 -36.35 7.95
C ALA A 207 -13.83 -36.16 6.58
N SER A 208 -14.22 -37.02 5.64
CA SER A 208 -13.82 -36.91 4.24
C SER A 208 -14.43 -35.65 3.63
N ASN A 209 -13.78 -35.09 2.60
CA ASN A 209 -14.27 -33.94 1.84
C ASN A 209 -14.44 -32.62 2.63
N ILE A 210 -13.73 -32.45 3.76
CA ILE A 210 -13.70 -31.16 4.45
C ILE A 210 -12.69 -30.24 3.77
N VAL A 211 -13.16 -29.05 3.43
CA VAL A 211 -12.32 -27.92 3.00
C VAL A 211 -12.25 -26.94 4.17
N GLY A 212 -11.05 -26.42 4.45
CA GLY A 212 -10.89 -25.31 5.37
C GLY A 212 -11.75 -24.12 4.93
N SER A 213 -12.18 -23.30 5.89
CA SER A 213 -12.96 -22.10 5.54
C SER A 213 -12.09 -21.11 4.77
N SER A 214 -12.64 -20.48 3.74
CA SER A 214 -11.98 -19.36 3.07
C SER A 214 -11.92 -18.13 3.99
N GLY A 215 -10.92 -17.28 3.78
CA GLY A 215 -10.85 -15.97 4.43
C GLY A 215 -11.87 -14.99 3.87
N GLY A 216 -12.15 -13.94 4.63
CA GLY A 216 -12.98 -12.82 4.21
C GLY A 216 -12.20 -11.80 3.38
N SER A 217 -12.92 -11.01 2.59
CA SER A 217 -12.33 -9.92 1.80
C SER A 217 -12.02 -8.68 2.65
N THR A 218 -10.95 -7.98 2.28
CA THR A 218 -10.61 -6.65 2.80
C THR A 218 -10.99 -5.60 1.76
N SER A 219 -11.56 -4.47 2.17
CA SER A 219 -11.95 -3.39 1.26
C SER A 219 -11.58 -2.00 1.75
N PHE A 220 -11.38 -1.09 0.79
CA PHE A 220 -11.28 0.36 0.98
C PHE A 220 -12.25 1.02 -0.01
N GLY A 221 -13.39 1.48 0.47
CA GLY A 221 -14.51 1.85 -0.39
C GLY A 221 -14.89 0.69 -1.32
N ALA A 222 -14.82 0.92 -2.63
CA ALA A 222 -15.13 -0.08 -3.65
C ALA A 222 -13.92 -0.97 -4.04
N ILE A 223 -12.70 -0.66 -3.60
CA ILE A 223 -11.51 -1.47 -3.89
C ILE A 223 -11.53 -2.69 -2.97
N ILE A 224 -11.39 -3.89 -3.53
CA ILE A 224 -11.52 -5.16 -2.80
C ILE A 224 -10.31 -6.04 -3.04
N ALA A 225 -9.77 -6.61 -1.97
CA ALA A 225 -8.87 -7.75 -2.00
C ALA A 225 -9.57 -8.97 -1.39
N ASN A 226 -9.74 -10.02 -2.19
CA ASN A 226 -10.47 -11.22 -1.76
C ASN A 226 -9.70 -12.03 -0.72
N GLY A 227 -10.42 -12.79 0.10
CA GLY A 227 -9.78 -13.77 0.99
C GLY A 227 -9.21 -14.98 0.24
N GLY A 228 -8.27 -15.66 0.88
CA GLY A 228 -7.67 -16.90 0.38
C GLY A 228 -8.62 -18.08 0.57
N ALA A 229 -8.56 -19.06 -0.33
CA ALA A 229 -9.31 -20.30 -0.20
C ALA A 229 -8.70 -21.18 0.90
N GLY A 230 -9.55 -21.95 1.59
CA GLY A 230 -9.06 -22.97 2.52
C GLY A 230 -8.41 -24.16 1.81
N GLY A 231 -7.48 -24.82 2.50
CA GLY A 231 -6.87 -26.07 2.07
C GLY A 231 -7.84 -27.24 2.20
N ARG A 232 -7.63 -28.30 1.41
CA ARG A 232 -8.50 -29.48 1.40
C ARG A 232 -7.93 -30.58 2.29
N GLY A 233 -8.80 -31.27 3.01
CA GLY A 233 -8.52 -32.59 3.58
C GLY A 233 -8.69 -33.70 2.53
N TYR A 234 -8.63 -34.95 2.98
CA TYR A 234 -8.72 -36.14 2.12
C TYR A 234 -10.08 -36.31 1.39
N HIS A 235 -10.02 -36.67 0.09
CA HIS A 235 -11.13 -37.20 -0.72
C HIS A 235 -10.66 -38.41 -1.54
N SER A 236 -11.57 -39.36 -1.78
CA SER A 236 -11.33 -40.67 -2.40
C SER A 236 -10.77 -40.62 -3.83
N THR A 237 -10.87 -39.48 -4.52
CA THR A 237 -10.45 -39.29 -5.92
C THR A 237 -9.33 -38.27 -6.10
N SER A 238 -8.54 -38.01 -5.05
CA SER A 238 -7.55 -36.93 -4.88
C SER A 238 -8.14 -35.61 -4.40
N SER A 239 -8.07 -35.38 -3.10
CA SER A 239 -7.99 -34.03 -2.56
C SER A 239 -7.12 -34.08 -1.34
N MET A 240 -6.09 -33.25 -1.32
CA MET A 240 -5.37 -32.74 -0.16
C MET A 240 -4.77 -31.38 -0.59
N ASP A 241 -5.42 -30.71 -1.54
CA ASP A 241 -4.82 -29.60 -2.26
C ASP A 241 -4.65 -28.39 -1.33
N GLY A 242 -3.59 -27.64 -1.57
CA GLY A 242 -3.43 -26.34 -0.95
C GLY A 242 -4.48 -25.35 -1.45
N GLY A 243 -4.88 -24.43 -0.59
CA GLY A 243 -5.80 -23.35 -0.94
C GLY A 243 -5.15 -22.36 -1.91
N ALA A 244 -5.91 -21.91 -2.90
CA ALA A 244 -5.51 -20.80 -3.77
C ALA A 244 -5.59 -19.46 -3.02
N GLY A 245 -4.77 -18.48 -3.40
CA GLY A 245 -4.67 -17.24 -2.64
C GLY A 245 -3.68 -16.24 -3.22
N GLY A 246 -3.34 -15.22 -2.43
CA GLY A 246 -2.23 -14.33 -2.76
C GLY A 246 -0.94 -15.13 -2.97
N SER A 247 -0.57 -15.97 -2.00
CA SER A 247 0.32 -17.10 -2.23
C SER A 247 -0.42 -18.41 -1.97
N GLY A 248 -0.14 -19.43 -2.77
CA GLY A 248 -0.79 -20.73 -2.66
C GLY A 248 -0.34 -21.54 -1.44
N GLY A 249 -1.26 -22.26 -0.81
CA GLY A 249 -0.93 -23.20 0.27
C GLY A 249 -0.23 -24.46 -0.26
N GLY A 250 0.58 -25.11 0.57
CA GLY A 250 1.23 -26.39 0.21
C GLY A 250 0.22 -27.55 0.19
N GLY A 251 0.43 -28.52 -0.71
CA GLY A 251 -0.42 -29.72 -0.79
C GLY A 251 -0.17 -30.68 0.37
N GLY A 252 -1.19 -31.38 0.85
CA GLY A 252 -1.04 -32.45 1.83
C GLY A 252 -0.74 -33.81 1.17
N GLY A 253 -0.57 -34.85 1.98
CA GLY A 253 -0.38 -36.18 1.43
C GLY A 253 -0.17 -37.30 2.44
N VAL A 254 0.18 -38.45 1.88
CA VAL A 254 0.59 -39.66 2.59
C VAL A 254 1.85 -40.20 1.92
N GLY A 255 2.83 -40.68 2.70
CA GLY A 255 4.06 -41.27 2.17
C GLY A 255 4.96 -40.27 1.44
N LEU A 256 4.99 -39.02 1.91
CA LEU A 256 5.75 -37.93 1.29
C LEU A 256 7.26 -38.19 1.32
N THR A 257 7.97 -37.72 0.30
CA THR A 257 9.45 -37.69 0.25
C THR A 257 10.01 -36.27 0.16
N SER A 258 9.13 -35.26 0.08
CA SER A 258 9.49 -33.84 0.10
C SER A 258 8.53 -33.04 0.99
N TYR A 259 8.97 -31.83 1.35
CA TYR A 259 8.23 -30.95 2.22
C TYR A 259 7.20 -30.10 1.45
N PRO A 260 5.91 -30.13 1.84
CA PRO A 260 4.86 -29.38 1.17
C PRO A 260 4.76 -27.91 1.63
N HIS A 261 5.78 -27.11 1.34
CA HIS A 261 5.80 -25.71 1.78
C HIS A 261 4.68 -24.86 1.14
N GLY A 262 4.15 -23.93 1.93
CA GLY A 262 3.35 -22.84 1.41
C GLY A 262 4.21 -21.87 0.60
N ALA A 263 3.62 -21.22 -0.39
CA ALA A 263 4.34 -20.27 -1.23
C ALA A 263 4.47 -18.88 -0.61
N VAL A 264 5.26 -18.06 -1.27
CA VAL A 264 5.53 -16.66 -0.91
C VAL A 264 5.34 -15.77 -2.14
N ASN A 265 5.00 -14.50 -1.89
CA ASN A 265 5.07 -13.41 -2.86
C ASN A 265 4.37 -13.69 -4.21
N GLY A 266 3.15 -14.24 -4.18
CA GLY A 266 2.38 -14.50 -5.42
C GLY A 266 2.56 -15.90 -5.98
N GLY A 267 3.48 -16.69 -5.43
CA GLY A 267 3.85 -18.01 -5.94
C GLY A 267 2.81 -19.10 -5.68
N ASN A 268 2.94 -20.20 -6.42
CA ASN A 268 2.17 -21.42 -6.20
C ASN A 268 2.76 -22.24 -5.06
N GLY A 269 1.90 -22.81 -4.22
CA GLY A 269 2.33 -23.72 -3.17
C GLY A 269 2.96 -24.98 -3.75
N LEU A 270 3.73 -25.70 -2.92
CA LEU A 270 4.42 -26.90 -3.38
C LEU A 270 3.49 -28.12 -3.36
N LYS A 271 3.47 -28.85 -4.48
CA LYS A 271 3.01 -30.24 -4.54
C LYS A 271 4.11 -31.15 -3.99
N PRO A 272 3.89 -31.90 -2.90
CA PRO A 272 4.90 -32.82 -2.41
C PRO A 272 5.01 -34.06 -3.29
N THR A 273 6.22 -34.61 -3.36
CA THR A 273 6.52 -35.89 -4.01
C THR A 273 6.21 -37.03 -3.04
N VAL A 274 5.83 -38.20 -3.58
CA VAL A 274 5.49 -39.38 -2.78
C VAL A 274 6.29 -40.59 -3.25
N SER A 275 6.71 -41.45 -2.32
CA SER A 275 7.27 -42.77 -2.65
C SER A 275 6.19 -43.85 -2.76
N SER A 276 5.07 -43.64 -2.07
CA SER A 276 3.89 -44.49 -2.08
C SER A 276 2.69 -43.68 -1.59
N GLY A 277 1.49 -43.95 -2.11
CA GLY A 277 0.26 -43.25 -1.70
C GLY A 277 -0.10 -42.05 -2.57
N GLN A 278 -0.74 -41.03 -1.98
CA GLN A 278 -1.37 -39.91 -2.68
C GLN A 278 -0.89 -38.56 -2.11
N SER A 279 -0.77 -37.57 -2.98
CA SER A 279 -0.57 -36.16 -2.60
C SER A 279 -1.57 -35.24 -3.31
N GLY A 280 -1.87 -34.12 -2.66
CA GLY A 280 -2.61 -33.02 -3.26
C GLY A 280 -1.67 -32.05 -3.98
N ASP A 281 -2.25 -31.29 -4.91
CA ASP A 281 -1.50 -30.21 -5.58
C ASP A 281 -1.29 -29.03 -4.62
N GLY A 282 -0.27 -28.23 -4.89
CA GLY A 282 -0.14 -26.93 -4.24
C GLY A 282 -1.20 -25.96 -4.75
N GLY A 283 -1.65 -25.06 -3.89
CA GLY A 283 -2.58 -24.00 -4.26
C GLY A 283 -1.97 -23.05 -5.27
N ILE A 284 -2.82 -22.45 -6.10
CA ILE A 284 -2.40 -21.44 -7.09
C ILE A 284 -2.28 -20.08 -6.40
N GLY A 285 -1.12 -19.43 -6.56
CA GLY A 285 -0.91 -18.05 -6.13
C GLY A 285 -1.45 -17.06 -7.15
N GLN A 286 -1.61 -15.79 -6.75
CA GLN A 286 -2.15 -14.76 -7.64
C GLN A 286 -1.20 -14.37 -8.79
N GLY A 287 0.04 -14.87 -8.80
CA GLY A 287 1.04 -14.65 -9.84
C GLY A 287 1.68 -13.25 -9.84
N THR A 288 1.30 -12.37 -8.92
CA THR A 288 1.84 -11.02 -8.77
C THR A 288 2.33 -10.80 -7.34
N SER A 289 3.26 -9.86 -7.18
CA SER A 289 3.89 -9.54 -5.89
C SER A 289 2.85 -9.20 -4.82
N THR A 290 3.05 -9.72 -3.61
CA THR A 290 2.25 -9.44 -2.41
C THR A 290 2.97 -8.48 -1.46
N GLN A 291 3.95 -7.75 -1.96
CA GLN A 291 4.68 -6.76 -1.18
C GLN A 291 3.90 -5.44 -1.05
N SER A 292 3.93 -4.83 0.12
CA SER A 292 3.40 -3.48 0.34
C SER A 292 4.33 -2.39 -0.24
N PHE A 293 4.13 -1.14 0.13
CA PHE A 293 4.89 0.01 -0.37
C PHE A 293 6.36 0.04 0.06
N ASN A 294 6.71 -0.61 1.18
CA ASN A 294 8.06 -0.64 1.74
C ASN A 294 8.77 -1.99 1.51
N GLY A 295 8.24 -2.84 0.63
CA GLY A 295 8.81 -4.16 0.33
C GLY A 295 8.46 -5.27 1.34
N THR A 296 7.71 -4.98 2.40
CA THR A 296 7.24 -6.01 3.33
C THR A 296 6.32 -7.00 2.61
N VAL A 297 6.61 -8.29 2.70
CA VAL A 297 5.83 -9.37 2.07
C VAL A 297 4.64 -9.73 2.96
N PHE A 298 3.46 -9.88 2.35
CA PHE A 298 2.22 -10.34 2.98
C PHE A 298 1.69 -11.61 2.30
N SER A 299 0.61 -12.18 2.83
CA SER A 299 -0.16 -13.25 2.17
C SER A 299 0.62 -14.54 1.93
N GLY A 300 1.44 -14.96 2.90
CA GLY A 300 2.13 -16.25 2.82
C GLY A 300 1.15 -17.42 2.84
N GLY A 301 1.39 -18.44 1.99
CA GLY A 301 0.57 -19.65 1.98
C GLY A 301 0.84 -20.53 3.20
N GLY A 302 -0.16 -21.24 3.70
CA GLY A 302 0.03 -22.23 4.76
C GLY A 302 0.76 -23.48 4.26
N GLY A 303 1.56 -24.12 5.12
CA GLY A 303 2.20 -25.39 4.80
C GLY A 303 1.23 -26.56 4.86
N GLY A 304 1.37 -27.52 3.94
CA GLY A 304 0.64 -28.79 3.98
C GLY A 304 1.20 -29.75 5.03
N SER A 305 0.60 -30.92 5.21
CA SER A 305 1.10 -31.95 6.14
C SER A 305 1.10 -33.35 5.52
N SER A 306 1.87 -34.26 6.13
CA SER A 306 1.83 -35.70 5.87
C SER A 306 1.04 -36.42 6.97
N GLY A 307 0.41 -37.55 6.65
CA GLY A 307 -0.21 -38.39 7.69
C GLY A 307 0.66 -39.54 8.21
N ASN A 308 1.74 -39.94 7.53
CA ASN A 308 2.44 -41.21 7.82
C ASN A 308 3.96 -41.12 8.02
N ASN A 309 4.57 -39.94 7.92
CA ASN A 309 6.02 -39.76 8.14
C ASN A 309 6.31 -38.34 8.62
N SER A 310 7.56 -38.01 8.97
CA SER A 310 7.90 -36.73 9.62
C SER A 310 7.86 -35.49 8.72
N TYR A 311 7.36 -35.58 7.48
CA TYR A 311 7.33 -34.43 6.56
C TYR A 311 6.13 -33.52 6.85
N TYR A 312 6.40 -32.22 6.92
CA TYR A 312 5.40 -31.16 7.08
C TYR A 312 5.88 -29.89 6.37
N GLY A 313 4.96 -29.13 5.82
CA GLY A 313 5.26 -27.88 5.14
C GLY A 313 5.45 -26.75 6.14
N THR A 314 6.48 -25.95 5.95
CA THR A 314 6.50 -24.62 6.57
C THR A 314 5.55 -23.68 5.84
N GLY A 315 4.98 -22.73 6.57
CA GLY A 315 4.28 -21.60 5.98
C GLY A 315 5.22 -20.70 5.19
N GLY A 316 4.67 -20.02 4.19
CA GLY A 316 5.39 -18.99 3.45
C GLY A 316 5.63 -17.74 4.29
N SER A 317 6.72 -17.03 4.01
CA SER A 317 6.92 -15.66 4.50
C SER A 317 5.73 -14.76 4.12
N GLY A 318 5.42 -13.78 4.97
CA GLY A 318 4.12 -13.08 4.93
C GLY A 318 3.05 -13.72 5.82
N GLY A 319 3.46 -14.56 6.78
CA GLY A 319 2.65 -15.03 7.89
C GLY A 319 1.89 -16.33 7.64
N GLY A 320 2.29 -17.15 6.68
CA GLY A 320 1.73 -18.50 6.53
C GLY A 320 2.02 -19.36 7.76
N GLY A 321 1.05 -20.19 8.15
CA GLY A 321 1.18 -21.14 9.25
C GLY A 321 1.79 -22.47 8.81
N ASP A 322 2.61 -23.07 9.65
CA ASP A 322 3.20 -24.40 9.42
C ASP A 322 2.15 -25.51 9.51
N GLY A 323 2.27 -26.49 8.62
CA GLY A 323 1.50 -27.73 8.71
C GLY A 323 1.84 -28.51 9.96
N ALA A 324 0.88 -29.30 10.47
CA ALA A 324 1.07 -30.11 11.65
C ALA A 324 2.21 -31.12 11.44
N ARG A 325 3.08 -31.27 12.44
CA ARG A 325 4.10 -32.31 12.43
C ARG A 325 3.49 -33.66 12.81
N PRO A 326 3.78 -34.73 12.05
CA PRO A 326 3.32 -36.07 12.40
C PRO A 326 4.14 -36.61 13.59
N TYR A 327 3.53 -37.46 14.43
CA TYR A 327 4.17 -38.17 15.57
C TYR A 327 4.57 -37.33 16.79
N THR A 328 4.49 -36.00 16.74
CA THR A 328 4.63 -35.11 17.90
C THR A 328 3.28 -34.52 18.28
N PRO A 329 3.01 -34.05 19.51
CA PRO A 329 1.74 -33.40 19.90
C PRO A 329 1.40 -32.09 19.17
N THR A 330 2.28 -31.60 18.30
CA THR A 330 2.22 -30.25 17.75
C THR A 330 1.15 -30.11 16.68
N ASP A 331 0.18 -29.23 16.94
CA ASP A 331 -0.89 -28.88 16.01
C ASP A 331 -0.37 -28.03 14.85
N ALA A 332 -1.18 -27.95 13.79
CA ALA A 332 -0.95 -27.01 12.71
C ALA A 332 -0.97 -25.59 13.27
N GLN A 333 -0.15 -24.70 12.70
CA GLN A 333 -0.05 -23.33 13.16
C GLN A 333 -0.99 -22.41 12.37
N PRO A 334 -1.66 -21.45 13.03
CA PRO A 334 -2.50 -20.50 12.35
C PRO A 334 -1.67 -19.54 11.49
N GLY A 335 -2.30 -18.97 10.47
CA GLY A 335 -1.75 -17.82 9.79
C GLY A 335 -1.62 -16.62 10.75
N ALA A 336 -0.56 -15.83 10.60
CA ALA A 336 -0.34 -14.66 11.43
C ALA A 336 -1.43 -13.62 11.22
N ALA A 337 -1.94 -13.05 12.32
CA ALA A 337 -2.93 -11.99 12.25
C ALA A 337 -2.38 -10.77 11.50
N ASN A 338 -3.26 -10.09 10.76
CA ASN A 338 -2.98 -8.88 10.00
C ASN A 338 -1.96 -9.06 8.88
N THR A 339 -1.78 -10.29 8.40
CA THR A 339 -0.92 -10.57 7.25
C THR A 339 -1.63 -11.21 6.07
N GLY A 340 -2.87 -11.64 6.26
CA GLY A 340 -3.58 -12.53 5.33
C GLY A 340 -2.93 -13.90 5.18
N GLY A 341 -2.09 -14.35 6.12
CA GLY A 341 -1.41 -15.64 6.01
C GLY A 341 -2.37 -16.84 6.01
N GLY A 342 -2.12 -17.85 5.19
CA GLY A 342 -2.89 -19.09 5.18
C GLY A 342 -2.58 -19.97 6.39
N GLY A 343 -3.57 -20.69 6.92
CA GLY A 343 -3.39 -21.63 8.03
C GLY A 343 -2.73 -22.94 7.60
N GLY A 344 -1.97 -23.57 8.49
CA GLY A 344 -1.31 -24.85 8.23
C GLY A 344 -2.30 -26.03 8.13
N GLY A 345 -1.97 -27.03 7.30
CA GLY A 345 -2.74 -28.26 7.15
C GLY A 345 -2.58 -29.22 8.34
N GLY A 346 -3.65 -29.91 8.71
CA GLY A 346 -3.66 -30.88 9.81
C GLY A 346 -3.03 -32.22 9.44
N SER A 347 -2.55 -32.97 10.44
CA SER A 347 -2.00 -34.32 10.27
C SER A 347 -2.93 -35.39 10.85
N ALA A 348 -2.71 -36.65 10.53
CA ALA A 348 -3.33 -37.78 11.21
C ALA A 348 -2.24 -38.58 11.94
N ASN A 349 -2.34 -38.74 13.27
CA ASN A 349 -1.28 -39.37 14.07
C ASN A 349 -1.22 -40.90 13.97
N GLN A 350 -0.04 -41.46 14.28
CA GLN A 350 0.11 -42.85 14.72
C GLN A 350 0.47 -42.85 16.23
N GLY A 351 -0.42 -43.44 17.04
CA GLY A 351 -0.31 -43.61 18.49
C GLY A 351 -1.56 -44.32 19.02
N ALA A 352 -1.53 -44.91 20.23
CA ALA A 352 -2.54 -45.85 20.76
C ALA A 352 -4.00 -45.34 20.79
N THR A 353 -4.22 -44.05 20.58
CA THR A 353 -5.51 -43.42 20.31
C THR A 353 -5.45 -42.68 18.97
N ALA A 354 -6.05 -43.24 17.91
CA ALA A 354 -6.08 -42.65 16.58
C ALA A 354 -6.93 -41.36 16.54
N THR A 355 -6.29 -40.19 16.58
CA THR A 355 -6.99 -38.89 16.46
C THR A 355 -6.42 -38.07 15.30
N SER A 356 -7.28 -37.64 14.39
CA SER A 356 -6.95 -36.64 13.37
C SER A 356 -6.82 -35.25 13.97
N ARG A 357 -5.88 -34.47 13.44
CA ARG A 357 -5.68 -33.08 13.79
C ARG A 357 -6.34 -32.15 12.78
N TYR A 358 -6.85 -31.06 13.30
CA TYR A 358 -7.49 -30.01 12.51
C TYR A 358 -6.45 -29.19 11.75
N GLY A 359 -6.83 -28.69 10.58
CA GLY A 359 -6.11 -27.58 9.97
C GLY A 359 -6.33 -26.31 10.80
N ALA A 360 -5.34 -25.44 10.79
CA ALA A 360 -5.38 -24.21 11.58
C ALA A 360 -6.11 -23.08 10.84
N ALA A 361 -6.53 -22.07 11.60
CA ALA A 361 -7.18 -20.88 11.05
C ALA A 361 -6.23 -20.06 10.17
N GLY A 362 -6.78 -19.32 9.22
CA GLY A 362 -6.03 -18.28 8.50
C GLY A 362 -5.87 -17.01 9.33
N GLY A 363 -4.92 -16.17 8.94
CA GLY A 363 -4.70 -14.84 9.51
C GLY A 363 -5.68 -13.81 8.96
N SER A 364 -6.04 -12.81 9.76
CA SER A 364 -6.82 -11.66 9.29
C SER A 364 -6.04 -10.86 8.23
N GLY A 365 -6.79 -10.17 7.38
CA GLY A 365 -6.28 -9.22 6.40
C GLY A 365 -5.78 -7.92 7.01
N ILE A 366 -5.38 -6.98 6.16
CA ILE A 366 -4.89 -5.66 6.54
C ILE A 366 -5.11 -4.67 5.39
N ALA A 367 -5.34 -3.40 5.71
CA ALA A 367 -5.32 -2.30 4.74
C ALA A 367 -4.19 -1.31 5.09
N ILE A 368 -3.34 -1.00 4.11
CA ILE A 368 -2.27 0.00 4.25
C ILE A 368 -2.56 1.13 3.27
N ILE A 369 -2.69 2.34 3.79
CA ILE A 369 -2.97 3.55 3.02
C ILE A 369 -1.83 4.52 3.23
N ARG A 370 -1.30 5.11 2.16
CA ARG A 370 -0.30 6.19 2.24
C ARG A 370 -0.67 7.36 1.34
N TRP A 371 -0.19 8.54 1.69
CA TRP A 371 -0.46 9.78 0.97
C TRP A 371 0.71 10.75 1.05
N GLY A 372 0.81 11.64 0.06
CA GLY A 372 1.75 12.76 0.00
C GLY A 372 3.23 12.41 -0.16
N TYR A 373 3.58 11.15 -0.38
CA TYR A 373 4.94 10.58 -0.39
C TYR A 373 5.89 11.13 -1.46
#